data_AF-A0AAV5RY93-F1
#
_entry.id   AF-A0AAV5RY93-F1
#
_cell.length_a   1.000
_cell.length_b   1.000
_cell.length_c   1.000
_cell.angle_alpha   90.00
_cell.angle_beta   90.00
_cell.angle_gamma   90.00
#
_symmetry.space_group_name_H-M   'P 1'
#
loop_
_entity.id
_entity.type
_entity.pdbx_description
1 polymer ?
#
loop_
_entity_poly.entity_id
_entity_poly.type
_entity_poly.pdbx_seq_one_letter_code
_entity_poly.pdbx_strand_id
1 'polypeptide(L)'
;MDAGDEGANDYVNALETQLENKTVFLKQSQESLRKLRRKFKADNADAKPVAVDKETWKAFMKKPMMFVEKSDPIGLSLTDSSVRMRNETSRDWAELVSGSELDYKRGLEEMINSQRSVNKDLETLIRLLEHGDEGQEGSLEHIPVAATLSDKNASLWASLSKLCSEVLCRDSEDPTEVEGVLKRLVQYDAVLSVSDFSGTPELERLYRLLLRANLLDPEFSPSSSGHVRLLDFNDDDLS
;
A
#
# COMPACT_ATOMS: atom_id res chain seq x y z
N MET A 1 66.23 22.49 18.82
CA MET A 1 65.25 22.08 19.83
C MET A 1 64.22 23.18 19.87
N ASP A 2 63.03 22.83 19.43
CA ASP A 2 62.00 23.75 18.99
C ASP A 2 61.20 24.24 20.20
N ALA A 3 61.20 25.54 20.47
CA ALA A 3 60.56 26.12 21.65
C ALA A 3 59.04 25.85 21.70
N GLY A 4 58.43 25.43 20.59
CA GLY A 4 57.04 24.98 20.52
C GLY A 4 56.76 23.63 21.18
N ASP A 5 57.74 22.73 21.24
CA ASP A 5 57.57 21.37 21.78
C ASP A 5 57.64 21.36 23.32
N GLU A 6 58.49 22.23 23.88
CA GLU A 6 58.64 22.40 25.34
C GLU A 6 57.40 23.06 25.97
N GLY A 7 56.84 24.09 25.32
CA GLY A 7 55.61 24.75 25.77
C GLY A 7 54.36 23.88 25.66
N ALA A 8 54.29 22.98 24.68
CA ALA A 8 53.21 22.01 24.56
C ALA A 8 53.28 20.97 25.69
N ASN A 9 54.48 20.48 26.01
CA ASN A 9 54.69 19.52 27.09
C ASN A 9 54.36 20.11 28.47
N ASP A 10 54.73 21.37 28.73
CA ASP A 10 54.35 22.08 29.95
C ASP A 10 52.84 22.25 30.11
N TYR A 11 52.13 22.51 29.00
CA TYR A 11 50.67 22.61 28.98
C TYR A 11 50.00 21.25 29.26
N VAL A 12 50.54 20.16 28.73
CA VAL A 12 50.07 18.79 29.03
C VAL A 12 50.26 18.47 30.51
N ASN A 13 51.43 18.77 31.08
CA ASN A 13 51.70 18.57 32.51
C ASN A 13 50.74 19.38 33.40
N ALA A 14 50.41 20.62 33.00
CA ALA A 14 49.44 21.46 33.70
C ALA A 14 48.01 20.88 33.61
N LEU A 15 47.62 20.35 32.43
CA LEU A 15 46.35 19.66 32.23
C LEU A 15 46.22 18.43 33.12
N GLU A 16 47.25 17.58 33.17
CA GLU A 16 47.27 16.36 33.99
C GLU A 16 47.14 16.70 35.49
N THR A 17 47.93 17.67 35.96
CA THR A 17 47.88 18.13 37.36
C THR A 17 46.47 18.64 37.73
N GLN A 18 45.86 19.45 36.85
CA GLN A 18 44.51 19.98 37.10
C GLN A 18 43.43 18.90 37.01
N LEU A 19 43.60 17.90 36.15
CA LEU A 19 42.70 16.75 36.05
C LEU A 19 42.77 15.88 37.31
N GLU A 20 43.97 15.63 37.82
CA GLU A 20 44.17 14.93 39.09
C GLU A 20 43.52 15.69 40.25
N ASN A 21 43.76 16.99 40.37
CA ASN A 21 43.15 17.84 41.38
C ASN A 21 41.62 17.76 41.34
N LYS A 22 41.01 17.94 40.16
CA LYS A 22 39.55 17.83 39.97
C LYS A 22 39.03 16.42 40.31
N THR A 23 39.78 15.39 39.98
CA THR A 23 39.44 13.99 40.31
C THR A 23 39.47 13.77 41.82
N VAL A 24 40.45 14.32 42.53
CA VAL A 24 40.54 14.27 44.00
C VAL A 24 39.38 15.03 44.63
N PHE A 25 39.08 16.26 44.18
CA PHE A 25 37.93 17.03 44.66
C PHE A 25 36.61 16.29 44.46
N LEU A 26 36.44 15.62 43.31
CA LEU A 26 35.25 14.83 43.02
C LEU A 26 35.15 13.61 43.94
N LYS A 27 36.25 12.89 44.18
CA LYS A 27 36.30 11.76 45.12
C LYS A 27 35.96 12.21 46.54
N GLN A 28 36.59 13.28 47.03
CA GLN A 28 36.31 13.84 48.36
C GLN A 28 34.86 14.31 48.51
N SER A 29 34.30 14.93 47.47
CA SER A 29 32.89 15.36 47.42
C SER A 29 31.96 14.15 47.51
N GLN A 30 32.23 13.10 46.72
CA GLN A 30 31.44 11.87 46.73
C GLN A 30 31.53 11.14 48.09
N GLU A 31 32.72 11.07 48.69
CA GLU A 31 32.91 10.47 50.01
C GLU A 31 32.18 11.25 51.11
N SER A 32 32.23 12.57 51.06
CA SER A 32 31.51 13.43 52.00
C SER A 32 30.00 13.23 51.88
N LEU A 33 29.47 13.17 50.64
CA LEU A 33 28.06 12.83 50.39
C LEU A 33 27.70 11.43 50.91
N ARG A 34 28.56 10.43 50.70
CA ARG A 34 28.34 9.07 51.24
C ARG A 34 28.32 9.06 52.76
N LYS A 35 29.23 9.78 53.43
CA LYS A 35 29.26 9.92 54.90
C LYS A 35 27.98 10.58 55.40
N LEU A 36 27.54 11.67 54.76
CA LEU A 36 26.29 12.36 55.10
C LEU A 36 25.07 11.44 54.95
N ARG A 37 25.01 10.69 53.84
CA ARG A 37 23.93 9.72 53.58
C ARG A 37 23.91 8.58 54.61
N ARG A 38 25.08 8.08 55.03
CA ARG A 38 25.19 7.05 56.08
C ARG A 38 24.73 7.57 57.43
N LYS A 39 25.14 8.78 57.83
CA LYS A 39 24.67 9.44 59.07
C LYS A 39 23.16 9.63 59.04
N PHE A 40 22.63 10.19 57.96
CA PHE A 40 21.19 10.38 57.80
C PHE A 40 20.39 9.08 57.95
N LYS A 41 20.87 7.98 57.34
CA LYS A 41 20.24 6.65 57.48
C LYS A 41 20.37 6.05 58.88
N ALA A 42 21.48 6.30 59.58
CA ALA A 42 21.67 5.83 60.95
C ALA A 42 20.75 6.58 61.94
N ASP A 43 20.60 7.89 61.73
CA ASP A 43 19.77 8.75 62.59
C ASP A 43 18.27 8.64 62.25
N ASN A 44 17.92 8.21 61.03
CA ASN A 44 16.54 8.14 60.53
C ASN A 44 16.32 6.88 59.66
N ALA A 45 16.35 5.70 60.29
CA ALA A 45 16.27 4.40 59.60
C ALA A 45 15.03 4.22 58.71
N ASP A 46 13.90 4.85 59.06
CA ASP A 46 12.61 4.74 58.36
C ASP A 46 12.17 6.03 57.64
N ALA A 47 12.95 7.11 57.67
CA ALA A 47 12.56 8.36 57.03
C ALA A 47 12.83 8.34 55.53
N LYS A 48 11.79 8.57 54.72
CA LYS A 48 11.95 8.88 53.30
C LYS A 48 12.73 10.20 53.14
N PRO A 49 13.56 10.34 52.10
CA PRO A 49 14.27 11.59 51.84
C PRO A 49 13.27 12.75 51.75
N VAL A 50 13.49 13.77 52.58
CA VAL A 50 12.63 14.96 52.66
C VAL A 50 12.74 15.73 51.34
N ALA A 51 11.60 16.14 50.79
CA ALA A 51 11.56 16.99 49.60
C ALA A 51 12.30 18.31 49.88
N VAL A 52 13.14 18.75 48.93
CA VAL A 52 13.90 20.00 49.08
C VAL A 52 12.93 21.17 49.09
N ASP A 53 12.98 21.98 50.15
CA ASP A 53 12.18 23.19 50.24
C ASP A 53 12.56 24.22 49.15
N LYS A 54 11.56 24.95 48.65
CA LYS A 54 11.69 25.89 47.53
C LYS A 54 12.61 27.06 47.87
N GLU A 55 12.66 27.52 49.12
CA GLU A 55 13.54 28.60 49.54
C GLU A 55 14.99 28.13 49.62
N THR A 56 15.19 26.90 50.09
CA THR A 56 16.50 26.24 50.12
C THR A 56 17.08 26.05 48.71
N TRP A 57 16.26 25.61 47.75
CA TRP A 57 16.67 25.48 46.36
C TRP A 57 17.04 26.83 45.72
N LYS A 58 16.23 27.87 45.98
CA LYS A 58 16.54 29.24 45.51
C LYS A 58 17.84 29.77 46.12
N ALA A 59 18.13 29.46 47.38
CA ALA A 59 19.39 29.85 48.02
C ALA A 59 20.60 29.13 47.40
N PHE A 60 20.46 27.85 47.08
CA PHE A 60 21.50 27.05 46.41
C PHE A 60 21.86 27.62 45.04
N MET A 61 20.87 27.93 44.20
CA MET A 61 21.08 28.45 42.84
C MET A 61 21.76 29.83 42.79
N LYS A 62 21.81 30.57 43.90
CA LYS A 62 22.44 31.90 43.95
C LYS A 62 23.96 31.85 44.05
N LYS A 63 24.56 30.73 44.45
CA LYS A 63 26.00 30.64 44.73
C LYS A 63 26.69 29.62 43.83
N PRO A 64 27.62 30.03 42.96
CA PRO A 64 28.49 29.07 42.28
C PRO A 64 29.37 28.35 43.30
N MET A 65 29.61 27.06 43.08
CA MET A 65 30.30 26.20 44.07
C MET A 65 31.76 25.91 43.74
N MET A 66 32.17 25.99 42.48
CA MET A 66 33.55 25.73 42.05
C MET A 66 34.05 26.92 41.26
N PHE A 67 35.09 27.56 41.79
CA PHE A 67 35.79 28.66 41.14
C PHE A 67 37.02 28.12 40.45
N VAL A 68 37.25 28.62 39.25
CA VAL A 68 38.36 28.23 38.39
C VAL A 68 39.62 28.97 38.85
N GLU A 69 40.73 28.23 39.00
CA GLU A 69 42.03 28.83 39.31
C GLU A 69 42.63 29.50 38.06
N LYS A 70 43.55 30.45 38.24
CA LYS A 70 44.19 31.14 37.10
C LYS A 70 45.00 30.20 36.20
N SER A 71 45.51 29.11 36.76
CA SER A 71 46.28 28.08 36.05
C SER A 71 45.41 26.98 35.45
N ASP A 72 44.09 27.01 35.64
CA ASP A 72 43.20 25.98 35.14
C ASP A 72 42.95 26.15 33.62
N PRO A 73 43.39 25.20 32.78
CA PRO A 73 43.23 25.27 31.33
C PRO A 73 41.80 24.97 30.85
N ILE A 74 40.80 24.92 31.75
CA ILE A 74 39.41 24.54 31.44
C ILE A 74 38.81 25.33 30.27
N GLY A 75 39.09 26.63 30.16
CA GLY A 75 38.56 27.47 29.08
C GLY A 75 38.98 26.99 27.70
N LEU A 76 40.29 26.77 27.51
CA LEU A 76 40.83 26.27 26.25
C LEU A 76 40.36 24.83 25.97
N SER A 77 40.37 23.95 26.97
CA SER A 77 39.93 22.55 26.80
C SER A 77 38.44 22.44 26.42
N LEU A 78 37.59 23.29 26.99
CA LEU A 78 36.16 23.31 26.70
C LEU A 78 35.90 23.88 25.31
N THR A 79 36.57 24.97 24.95
CA THR A 79 36.45 25.56 23.62
C THR A 79 36.97 24.60 22.55
N ASP A 80 38.14 23.99 22.75
CA ASP A 80 38.71 23.03 21.80
C ASP A 80 37.78 21.83 21.61
N SER A 81 37.38 21.16 22.70
CA SER A 81 36.49 19.99 22.57
C SER A 81 35.13 20.37 21.98
N SER A 82 34.55 21.50 22.36
CA SER A 82 33.26 21.95 21.82
C SER A 82 33.34 22.29 20.35
N VAL A 83 34.37 23.02 19.92
CA VAL A 83 34.55 23.39 18.52
C VAL A 83 34.89 22.17 17.68
N ARG A 84 35.77 21.29 18.16
CA ARG A 84 36.15 20.06 17.46
C ARG A 84 34.94 19.14 17.27
N MET A 85 34.22 18.84 18.36
CA MET A 85 33.00 18.03 18.30
C MET A 85 31.95 18.68 17.39
N ARG A 86 31.76 20.00 17.46
CA ARG A 86 30.82 20.70 16.57
C ARG A 86 31.25 20.58 15.11
N ASN A 87 32.54 20.68 14.82
CA ASN A 87 33.03 20.63 13.45
C ASN A 87 32.94 19.21 12.87
N GLU A 88 33.33 18.19 13.64
CA GLU A 88 33.19 16.78 13.29
C GLU A 88 31.71 16.45 13.04
N THR A 89 30.84 16.74 14.01
CA THR A 89 29.40 16.47 13.85
C THR A 89 28.77 17.27 12.70
N SER A 90 29.14 18.54 12.51
CA SER A 90 28.62 19.33 11.38
C SER A 90 29.07 18.76 10.04
N ARG A 91 30.30 18.22 9.98
CA ARG A 91 30.81 17.53 8.80
C ARG A 91 30.04 16.24 8.55
N ASP A 92 29.83 15.42 9.57
CA ASP A 92 29.03 14.19 9.45
C ASP A 92 27.61 14.50 8.97
N TRP A 93 26.99 15.57 9.50
CA TRP A 93 25.68 16.05 9.02
C TRP A 93 25.73 16.54 7.58
N ALA A 94 26.77 17.27 7.19
CA ALA A 94 26.92 17.74 5.83
C ALA A 94 27.15 16.58 4.85
N GLU A 95 27.91 15.56 5.23
CA GLU A 95 28.13 14.33 4.47
C GLU A 95 26.85 13.47 4.43
N LEU A 96 26.05 13.43 5.49
CA LEU A 96 24.75 12.74 5.45
C LEU A 96 23.75 13.44 4.51
N VAL A 97 23.76 14.77 4.48
CA VAL A 97 22.82 15.58 3.67
C VAL A 97 23.28 15.72 2.22
N SER A 98 24.59 15.76 1.98
CA SER A 98 25.20 16.11 0.69
C SER A 98 26.05 14.98 0.09
N GLY A 99 26.40 13.96 0.87
CA GLY A 99 27.33 12.90 0.50
C GLY A 99 26.65 11.70 -0.16
N SER A 100 27.47 10.96 -0.90
CA SER A 100 27.08 9.91 -1.85
C SER A 100 26.56 8.60 -1.24
N GLU A 101 26.58 8.43 0.09
CA GLU A 101 26.16 7.18 0.74
C GLU A 101 24.68 7.14 1.11
N LEU A 102 24.06 8.31 1.36
CA LEU A 102 22.60 8.42 1.45
C LEU A 102 22.16 9.51 0.49
N ASP A 103 21.56 9.08 -0.61
CA ASP A 103 20.81 9.89 -1.55
C ASP A 103 19.54 10.48 -0.92
N TYR A 104 19.62 11.01 0.30
CA TYR A 104 18.46 11.55 1.02
C TYR A 104 17.89 12.75 0.27
N LYS A 105 18.75 13.67 -0.17
CA LYS A 105 18.33 14.81 -0.99
C LYS A 105 17.80 14.36 -2.36
N ARG A 106 18.52 13.48 -3.05
CA ARG A 106 18.12 12.98 -4.38
C ARG A 106 16.80 12.19 -4.30
N GLY A 107 16.65 11.31 -3.32
CA GLY A 107 15.43 10.56 -3.07
C GLY A 107 14.24 11.46 -2.70
N LEU A 108 14.46 12.52 -1.93
CA LEU A 108 13.44 13.54 -1.70
C LEU A 108 13.05 14.27 -2.99
N GLU A 109 14.02 14.67 -3.82
CA GLU A 109 13.76 15.33 -5.10
C GLU A 109 12.98 14.41 -6.06
N GLU A 110 13.37 13.13 -6.16
CA GLU A 110 12.67 12.11 -6.96
C GLU A 110 11.25 11.88 -6.45
N MET A 111 11.05 11.74 -5.14
CA MET A 111 9.73 11.59 -4.53
C MET A 111 8.84 12.81 -4.80
N ILE A 112 9.37 14.02 -4.64
CA ILE A 112 8.64 15.26 -4.94
C ILE A 112 8.23 15.30 -6.43
N ASN A 113 9.14 14.93 -7.34
CA ASN A 113 8.85 14.92 -8.77
C ASN A 113 7.78 13.87 -9.13
N SER A 114 7.86 12.68 -8.53
CA SER A 114 6.83 11.64 -8.69
C SER A 114 5.47 12.13 -8.21
N GLN A 115 5.41 12.73 -7.02
CA GLN A 115 4.16 13.24 -6.47
C GLN A 115 3.57 14.38 -7.30
N ARG A 116 4.43 15.26 -7.85
CA ARG A 116 3.99 16.30 -8.78
C ARG A 116 3.38 15.73 -10.06
N SER A 117 3.97 14.66 -10.61
CA SER A 117 3.40 13.96 -11.78
C SER A 117 2.03 13.40 -11.46
N VAL A 118 1.89 12.66 -10.36
CA VAL A 118 0.62 12.07 -9.92
C VAL A 118 -0.43 13.15 -9.70
N ASN A 119 -0.08 14.25 -9.04
CA ASN A 119 -1.02 15.34 -8.81
C ASN A 119 -1.50 15.97 -10.13
N LYS A 120 -0.60 16.11 -11.13
CA LYS A 120 -0.98 16.60 -12.45
C LYS A 120 -1.94 15.64 -13.16
N ASP A 121 -1.68 14.33 -13.07
CA ASP A 121 -2.56 13.33 -13.67
C ASP A 121 -3.94 13.34 -13.00
N LEU A 122 -3.98 13.48 -11.66
CA LEU A 122 -5.23 13.63 -10.91
C LEU A 122 -5.99 14.91 -11.28
N GLU A 123 -5.29 16.05 -11.45
CA GLU A 123 -5.93 17.28 -11.94
C GLU A 123 -6.54 17.07 -13.34
N THR A 124 -5.86 16.34 -14.23
CA THR A 124 -6.44 16.03 -15.54
C THR A 124 -7.63 15.10 -15.45
N LEU A 125 -7.60 14.10 -14.57
CA LEU A 125 -8.72 13.20 -14.33
C LEU A 125 -9.93 13.95 -13.77
N ILE A 126 -9.73 14.86 -12.81
CA ILE A 126 -10.80 15.71 -12.26
C ILE A 126 -11.43 16.53 -13.37
N ARG A 127 -10.64 17.20 -14.22
CA ARG A 127 -11.18 17.97 -15.35
C ARG A 127 -11.98 17.11 -16.33
N LEU A 128 -11.51 15.88 -16.60
CA LEU A 128 -12.22 14.93 -17.48
C LEU A 128 -13.55 14.48 -16.87
N LEU A 129 -13.58 14.24 -15.56
CA LEU A 129 -14.81 13.89 -14.84
C LEU A 129 -15.78 15.06 -14.80
N GLU A 130 -15.32 16.28 -14.50
CA GLU A 130 -16.14 17.50 -14.52
C GLU A 130 -16.73 17.77 -15.92
N HIS A 131 -15.92 17.64 -16.99
CA HIS A 131 -16.42 17.77 -18.37
C HIS A 131 -17.35 16.62 -18.78
N GLY A 132 -17.14 15.42 -18.24
CA GLY A 132 -18.03 14.28 -18.43
C GLY A 132 -19.39 14.53 -17.80
N ASP A 133 -19.43 15.13 -16.62
CA ASP A 133 -20.65 15.50 -15.90
C ASP A 133 -21.40 16.62 -16.64
N GLU A 134 -20.70 17.68 -17.08
CA GLU A 134 -21.29 18.80 -17.82
C GLU A 134 -21.87 18.39 -19.20
N GLY A 135 -21.37 17.30 -19.80
CA GLY A 135 -21.82 16.80 -21.11
C GLY A 135 -22.83 15.65 -21.07
N GLN A 136 -23.07 15.02 -19.91
CA GLN A 136 -23.87 13.78 -19.80
C GLN A 136 -25.05 13.83 -18.83
N GLU A 137 -25.42 14.98 -18.25
CA GLU A 137 -26.67 15.11 -17.47
C GLU A 137 -27.95 14.72 -18.26
N GLY A 138 -27.89 14.58 -19.59
CA GLY A 138 -29.01 14.16 -20.44
C GLY A 138 -28.92 12.78 -21.11
N SER A 139 -27.85 11.99 -20.92
CA SER A 139 -27.63 10.75 -21.69
C SER A 139 -27.16 9.54 -20.88
N LEU A 140 -27.12 9.63 -19.54
CA LEU A 140 -26.76 8.51 -18.66
C LEU A 140 -27.93 7.55 -18.35
N GLU A 141 -29.03 7.60 -19.11
CA GLU A 141 -30.11 6.60 -19.01
C GLU A 141 -29.66 5.17 -19.40
N HIS A 142 -28.44 5.03 -19.94
CA HIS A 142 -27.94 3.77 -20.47
C HIS A 142 -26.63 3.30 -19.83
N ILE A 143 -26.39 3.59 -18.55
CA ILE A 143 -25.42 2.77 -17.80
C ILE A 143 -26.06 1.38 -17.69
N PRO A 144 -25.55 0.35 -18.39
CA PRO A 144 -26.14 -0.97 -18.29
C PRO A 144 -25.86 -1.45 -16.87
N VAL A 145 -26.88 -1.38 -16.00
CA VAL A 145 -26.90 -2.17 -14.78
C VAL A 145 -26.61 -3.59 -15.24
N ALA A 146 -25.52 -4.16 -14.74
CA ALA A 146 -25.08 -5.49 -15.16
C ALA A 146 -26.23 -6.47 -14.90
N ALA A 147 -27.01 -6.74 -15.95
CA ALA A 147 -28.17 -7.61 -15.87
C ALA A 147 -27.69 -8.96 -15.34
N THR A 148 -28.42 -9.51 -14.38
CA THR A 148 -28.05 -10.80 -13.80
C THR A 148 -28.03 -11.85 -14.92
N LEU A 149 -27.26 -12.93 -14.76
CA LEU A 149 -27.24 -14.00 -15.75
C LEU A 149 -28.65 -14.55 -16.03
N SER A 150 -29.53 -14.53 -15.01
CA SER A 150 -30.95 -14.87 -15.15
C SER A 150 -31.70 -13.91 -16.08
N ASP A 151 -31.49 -12.59 -15.93
CA ASP A 151 -32.15 -11.58 -16.76
C ASP A 151 -31.66 -11.64 -18.21
N LYS A 152 -30.35 -11.88 -18.41
CA LYS A 152 -29.78 -12.09 -19.74
C LYS A 152 -30.33 -13.36 -20.39
N ASN A 153 -30.41 -14.46 -19.65
CA ASN A 153 -30.99 -15.71 -20.15
C ASN A 153 -32.48 -15.51 -20.52
N ALA A 154 -33.26 -14.84 -19.68
CA ALA A 154 -34.66 -14.51 -19.97
C ALA A 154 -34.81 -13.64 -21.22
N SER A 155 -33.93 -12.64 -21.40
CA SER A 155 -33.90 -11.79 -22.60
C SER A 155 -33.52 -12.56 -23.87
N LEU A 156 -32.58 -13.51 -23.78
CA LEU A 156 -32.20 -14.39 -24.89
C LEU A 156 -33.34 -15.34 -25.26
N TRP A 157 -34.04 -15.93 -24.28
CA TRP A 157 -35.24 -16.73 -24.55
C TRP A 157 -36.35 -15.90 -25.20
N ALA A 158 -36.60 -14.68 -24.72
CA ALA A 158 -37.58 -13.79 -25.35
C ALA A 158 -37.18 -13.41 -26.79
N SER A 159 -35.89 -13.19 -27.04
CA SER A 159 -35.36 -12.92 -28.38
C SER A 159 -35.48 -14.13 -29.31
N LEU A 160 -35.26 -15.35 -28.78
CA LEU A 160 -35.46 -16.60 -29.51
C LEU A 160 -36.94 -16.81 -29.86
N SER A 161 -37.86 -16.60 -28.91
CA SER A 161 -39.30 -16.69 -29.17
C SER A 161 -39.73 -15.67 -30.23
N LYS A 162 -39.17 -14.46 -30.20
CA LYS A 162 -39.41 -13.43 -31.23
C LYS A 162 -38.86 -13.83 -32.60
N LEU A 163 -37.67 -14.43 -32.67
CA LEU A 163 -37.10 -14.98 -33.91
C LEU A 163 -37.99 -16.08 -34.50
N CYS A 164 -38.52 -16.95 -33.64
CA CYS A 164 -39.42 -18.03 -34.05
C CYS A 164 -40.71 -17.47 -34.64
N SER A 165 -41.36 -16.51 -33.97
CA SER A 165 -42.65 -15.97 -34.43
C SER A 165 -42.53 -15.02 -35.63
N GLU A 166 -41.50 -14.16 -35.68
CA GLU A 166 -41.39 -13.12 -36.71
C GLU A 166 -40.66 -13.58 -37.97
N VAL A 167 -39.71 -14.51 -37.85
CA VAL A 167 -38.80 -14.87 -38.96
C VAL A 167 -38.98 -16.32 -39.41
N LEU A 168 -38.98 -17.29 -38.48
CA LEU A 168 -39.01 -18.71 -38.84
C LEU A 168 -40.43 -19.23 -39.15
N CYS A 169 -41.44 -18.75 -38.41
CA CYS A 169 -42.84 -19.19 -38.53
C CYS A 169 -43.78 -18.10 -39.07
N ARG A 170 -43.25 -17.15 -39.88
CA ARG A 170 -44.01 -16.01 -40.40
C ARG A 170 -45.31 -16.39 -41.11
N ASP A 171 -45.36 -17.59 -41.70
CA ASP A 171 -46.47 -18.11 -42.50
C ASP A 171 -47.20 -19.30 -41.83
N SER A 172 -46.89 -19.65 -40.58
CA SER A 172 -47.40 -20.83 -39.86
C SER A 172 -48.30 -20.44 -38.66
N GLU A 173 -49.33 -21.25 -38.40
CA GLU A 173 -50.30 -21.01 -37.32
C GLU A 173 -49.76 -21.36 -35.92
N ASP A 174 -48.74 -22.22 -35.80
CA ASP A 174 -48.25 -22.76 -34.52
C ASP A 174 -46.72 -22.60 -34.32
N PRO A 175 -46.23 -21.42 -33.89
CA PRO A 175 -44.81 -21.18 -33.57
C PRO A 175 -44.31 -21.96 -32.34
N THR A 176 -45.23 -22.52 -31.56
CA THR A 176 -44.98 -23.24 -30.30
C THR A 176 -44.25 -24.57 -30.50
N GLU A 177 -44.48 -25.25 -31.62
CA GLU A 177 -43.79 -26.52 -31.93
C GLU A 177 -42.32 -26.30 -32.28
N VAL A 178 -42.04 -25.28 -33.09
CA VAL A 178 -40.68 -24.88 -33.49
C VAL A 178 -39.88 -24.38 -32.29
N GLU A 179 -40.50 -23.56 -31.44
CA GLU A 179 -39.89 -23.11 -30.19
C GLU A 179 -39.64 -24.28 -29.22
N GLY A 180 -40.54 -25.26 -29.17
CA GLY A 180 -40.39 -26.47 -28.36
C GLY A 180 -39.20 -27.33 -28.79
N VAL A 181 -39.01 -27.52 -30.10
CA VAL A 181 -37.85 -28.25 -30.63
C VAL A 181 -36.54 -27.49 -30.38
N LEU A 182 -36.51 -26.16 -30.55
CA LEU A 182 -35.33 -25.35 -30.24
C LEU A 182 -34.99 -25.35 -28.75
N LYS A 183 -35.98 -25.31 -27.86
CA LYS A 183 -35.77 -25.45 -26.41
C LYS A 183 -35.15 -26.80 -26.06
N ARG A 184 -35.62 -27.89 -26.66
CA ARG A 184 -35.07 -29.24 -26.48
C ARG A 184 -33.63 -29.35 -27.02
N LEU A 185 -33.34 -28.71 -28.16
CA LEU A 185 -31.99 -28.64 -28.72
C LEU A 185 -31.00 -27.90 -27.80
N VAL A 186 -31.38 -26.73 -27.28
CA VAL A 186 -30.54 -25.92 -26.37
C VAL A 186 -30.35 -26.61 -25.01
N GLN A 187 -31.30 -27.45 -24.58
CA GLN A 187 -31.19 -28.24 -23.34
C GLN A 187 -30.44 -29.57 -23.52
N TYR A 188 -29.87 -29.83 -24.70
CA TYR A 188 -29.16 -31.08 -25.03
C TYR A 188 -29.98 -32.34 -24.77
N ASP A 189 -31.22 -32.38 -25.27
CA ASP A 189 -32.07 -33.58 -25.19
C ASP A 189 -31.45 -34.76 -25.95
N ALA A 190 -31.12 -35.83 -25.22
CA ALA A 190 -30.48 -37.04 -25.75
C ALA A 190 -31.41 -37.91 -26.62
N VAL A 191 -32.72 -37.69 -26.59
CA VAL A 191 -33.72 -38.52 -27.28
C VAL A 191 -34.20 -37.87 -28.58
N LEU A 192 -33.80 -36.62 -28.86
CA LEU A 192 -34.23 -35.88 -30.05
C LEU A 192 -33.77 -36.61 -31.33
N SER A 193 -34.73 -36.89 -32.19
CA SER A 193 -34.58 -37.71 -33.39
C SER A 193 -34.91 -36.93 -34.65
N VAL A 194 -34.41 -37.37 -35.81
CA VAL A 194 -34.78 -36.76 -37.11
C VAL A 194 -36.30 -36.80 -37.35
N SER A 195 -37.01 -37.78 -36.78
CA SER A 195 -38.47 -37.86 -36.84
C SER A 195 -39.19 -36.70 -36.14
N ASP A 196 -38.60 -36.11 -35.10
CA ASP A 196 -39.17 -34.95 -34.40
C ASP A 196 -39.20 -33.68 -35.29
N PHE A 197 -38.42 -33.65 -36.37
CA PHE A 197 -38.40 -32.57 -37.36
C PHE A 197 -39.34 -32.81 -38.55
N SER A 198 -40.04 -33.96 -38.60
CA SER A 198 -40.87 -34.37 -39.73
C SER A 198 -42.36 -34.01 -39.61
N GLY A 199 -42.76 -33.33 -38.53
CA GLY A 199 -44.16 -33.01 -38.26
C GLY A 199 -44.73 -31.85 -39.09
N THR A 200 -43.95 -30.79 -39.30
CA THR A 200 -44.38 -29.58 -40.02
C THR A 200 -43.35 -29.12 -41.04
N PRO A 201 -43.78 -28.47 -42.15
CA PRO A 201 -42.85 -28.02 -43.20
C PRO A 201 -41.84 -26.97 -42.70
N GLU A 202 -42.16 -26.25 -41.63
CA GLU A 202 -41.28 -25.30 -40.95
C GLU A 202 -40.16 -26.01 -40.17
N LEU A 203 -40.47 -27.12 -39.48
CA LEU A 203 -39.49 -27.93 -38.77
C LEU A 203 -38.50 -28.60 -39.73
N GLU A 204 -38.95 -29.04 -40.89
CA GLU A 204 -38.05 -29.58 -41.92
C GLU A 204 -37.11 -28.50 -42.49
N ARG A 205 -37.61 -27.26 -42.65
CA ARG A 205 -36.80 -26.12 -43.09
C ARG A 205 -35.78 -25.74 -42.02
N LEU A 206 -36.19 -25.74 -40.75
CA LEU A 206 -35.29 -25.52 -39.63
C LEU A 206 -34.19 -26.59 -39.58
N TYR A 207 -34.54 -27.87 -39.72
CA TYR A 207 -33.57 -28.96 -39.76
C TYR A 207 -32.56 -28.77 -40.91
N ARG A 208 -33.04 -28.43 -42.12
CA ARG A 208 -32.16 -28.14 -43.27
C ARG A 208 -31.29 -26.91 -43.04
N LEU A 209 -31.80 -25.88 -42.36
CA LEU A 209 -31.06 -24.65 -42.03
C LEU A 209 -29.93 -24.97 -41.05
N LEU A 210 -30.25 -25.65 -39.95
CA LEU A 210 -29.29 -26.02 -38.91
C LEU A 210 -28.22 -26.98 -39.43
N LEU A 211 -28.59 -27.92 -40.30
CA LEU A 211 -27.65 -28.82 -40.97
C LEU A 211 -26.74 -28.06 -41.95
N ARG A 212 -27.28 -27.12 -42.75
CA ARG A 212 -26.47 -26.29 -43.65
C ARG A 212 -25.54 -25.33 -42.92
N ALA A 213 -25.94 -24.90 -41.73
CA ALA A 213 -25.13 -24.06 -40.87
C ALA A 213 -24.08 -24.85 -40.09
N ASN A 214 -24.02 -26.19 -40.24
CA ASN A 214 -23.14 -27.09 -39.50
C ASN A 214 -23.26 -26.94 -37.97
N LEU A 215 -24.48 -26.71 -37.48
CA LEU A 215 -24.76 -26.55 -36.04
C LEU A 215 -25.26 -27.85 -35.39
N LEU A 216 -25.46 -28.89 -36.19
CA LEU A 216 -25.96 -30.19 -35.74
C LEU A 216 -24.97 -31.29 -36.05
N ASP A 217 -24.75 -32.18 -35.08
CA ASP A 217 -24.07 -33.45 -35.26
C ASP A 217 -25.10 -34.58 -35.27
N PRO A 218 -25.39 -35.17 -36.45
CA PRO A 218 -26.24 -36.35 -36.52
C PRO A 218 -25.45 -37.58 -36.09
N GLU A 219 -25.73 -38.11 -34.90
CA GLU A 219 -25.22 -39.42 -34.47
C GLU A 219 -26.01 -40.52 -35.19
N PHE A 220 -25.43 -41.04 -36.28
CA PHE A 220 -25.94 -42.23 -36.96
C PHE A 220 -25.52 -43.50 -36.22
N SER A 221 -26.36 -43.97 -35.29
CA SER A 221 -26.24 -45.31 -34.73
C SER A 221 -26.94 -46.33 -35.63
N PRO A 222 -26.37 -47.51 -35.92
CA PRO A 222 -26.92 -48.48 -36.88
C PRO A 222 -28.27 -49.11 -36.48
N SER A 223 -28.81 -48.80 -35.30
CA SER A 223 -30.02 -49.44 -34.76
C SER A 223 -31.06 -48.49 -34.15
N SER A 224 -30.90 -47.16 -34.27
CA SER A 224 -31.91 -46.19 -33.81
C SER A 224 -32.11 -45.08 -34.83
N SER A 225 -33.32 -44.50 -34.86
CA SER A 225 -33.62 -43.27 -35.59
C SER A 225 -32.54 -42.24 -35.25
N GLY A 226 -31.80 -41.77 -36.26
CA GLY A 226 -30.63 -40.91 -36.07
C GLY A 226 -30.90 -39.80 -35.06
N HIS A 227 -30.08 -39.75 -34.00
CA HIS A 227 -30.21 -38.74 -32.96
C HIS A 227 -29.54 -37.45 -33.43
N VAL A 228 -30.15 -36.33 -33.10
CA VAL A 228 -29.69 -35.00 -33.52
C VAL A 228 -29.21 -34.27 -32.28
N ARG A 229 -27.91 -33.94 -32.22
CA ARG A 229 -27.36 -33.11 -31.15
C ARG A 229 -26.91 -31.76 -31.69
N LEU A 230 -27.08 -30.74 -30.87
CA LEU A 230 -26.49 -29.43 -31.13
C LEU A 230 -24.98 -29.52 -30.84
N LEU A 231 -24.17 -28.84 -31.67
CA LEU A 231 -22.75 -28.67 -31.39
C LEU A 231 -22.57 -28.06 -29.99
N ASP A 232 -21.60 -28.54 -29.22
CA ASP A 232 -21.36 -28.00 -27.89
C ASP A 232 -20.69 -26.63 -27.99
N PHE A 233 -21.45 -25.57 -27.73
CA PHE A 233 -20.94 -24.20 -27.65
C PHE A 233 -20.37 -23.86 -26.28
N ASN A 234 -20.45 -24.78 -25.31
CA ASN A 234 -19.85 -24.62 -23.98
C ASN A 234 -18.51 -25.33 -23.84
N ASP A 235 -18.11 -26.11 -24.85
CA ASP A 235 -16.84 -26.82 -24.83
C ASP A 235 -15.69 -25.86 -25.19
N ASP A 236 -14.91 -25.49 -24.17
CA ASP A 236 -13.69 -24.68 -24.29
C ASP A 236 -12.46 -25.55 -24.63
N ASP A 237 -12.63 -26.85 -24.91
CA ASP A 237 -11.53 -27.75 -25.26
C ASP A 237 -10.94 -27.40 -26.65
N LEU A 238 -9.97 -26.47 -26.59
CA LEU A 238 -8.86 -26.24 -27.52
C LEU A 238 -9.21 -26.24 -29.02
N SER A 239 -9.63 -25.05 -29.49
CA SER A 239 -9.16 -24.53 -30.78
C SER A 239 -7.64 -24.43 -30.83
#